data_AF-A0AAJ4ALP3-F1
#
_entry.id   AF-A0AAJ4ALP3-F1
#
_cell.length_a   1.000
_cell.length_b   1.000
_cell.length_c   1.000
_cell.angle_alpha   90.00
_cell.angle_beta   90.00
_cell.angle_gamma   90.00
#
_symmetry.space_group_name_H-M   'P 1'
#
loop_
_entity.id
_entity.type
_entity.pdbx_description
1 polymer ?
#
loop_
_entity_poly.entity_id
_entity_poly.type
_entity_poly.pdbx_seq_one_letter_code
_entity_poly.pdbx_strand_id
1 'polypeptide(L)'
;MFEGINIRNVVEHYNKRENAHQLLTRHFENEKVNDYCQLALGIEMPEGNYSASEHFLGPKVLSSSPASSVFQLASKLKSAPDVNHVPKTIYDSNLPYLRISVGSEIAMMLNPNEFWVGNVRTIYTHLIIKHKGNISLANEELALYKEPEPNKSRPSKMEYQIWRDLYLSLESSLIQLTNMGRDIAESEGLESGSKCFMWADALCSEIYATYT
;
A
#
# COMPACT_ATOMS: atom_id res chain seq x y z
N MET A 1 7.01 21.14 -5.83
CA MET A 1 5.86 20.23 -6.05
C MET A 1 5.31 19.72 -4.73
N PHE A 2 6.14 19.30 -3.78
CA PHE A 2 5.71 18.92 -2.43
C PHE A 2 6.40 19.80 -1.38
N GLU A 3 5.85 20.98 -1.14
CA GLU A 3 6.32 21.88 -0.08
C GLU A 3 5.69 21.49 1.26
N GLY A 4 6.45 21.60 2.36
CA GLY A 4 5.96 21.35 3.71
C GLY A 4 5.95 19.89 4.17
N ILE A 5 6.47 18.96 3.37
CA ILE A 5 6.65 17.55 3.76
C ILE A 5 7.64 17.47 4.92
N ASN A 6 7.20 16.93 6.05
CA ASN A 6 8.10 16.68 7.17
C ASN A 6 8.83 15.36 6.95
N ILE A 7 10.06 15.44 6.42
CA ILE A 7 10.86 14.26 6.11
C ILE A 7 11.21 13.41 7.34
N ARG A 8 11.22 14.00 8.56
CA ARG A 8 11.43 13.23 9.80
C ARG A 8 10.27 12.28 10.07
N ASN A 9 9.03 12.73 9.84
CA ASN A 9 7.85 11.85 9.93
C ASN A 9 7.94 10.70 8.93
N VAL A 10 8.44 10.98 7.72
CA VAL A 10 8.65 9.95 6.68
C VAL A 10 9.67 8.91 7.14
N VAL A 11 10.80 9.35 7.69
CA VAL A 11 11.83 8.44 8.26
C VAL A 11 11.26 7.61 9.40
N GLU A 12 10.52 8.22 10.33
CA GLU A 12 9.87 7.50 11.43
C GLU A 12 8.86 6.46 10.93
N HIS A 13 8.02 6.82 9.97
CA HIS A 13 7.07 5.90 9.34
C HIS A 13 7.79 4.74 8.65
N TYR A 14 8.82 5.03 7.85
CA TYR A 14 9.63 4.03 7.18
C TYR A 14 10.28 3.05 8.17
N ASN A 15 10.88 3.53 9.25
CA ASN A 15 11.53 2.69 10.25
C ASN A 15 10.55 1.76 10.95
N LYS A 16 9.34 2.27 11.29
CA LYS A 16 8.25 1.46 11.83
C LYS A 16 7.85 0.33 10.86
N ARG A 17 7.75 0.65 9.57
CA ARG A 17 7.43 -0.31 8.51
C ARG A 17 8.54 -1.33 8.30
N GLU A 18 9.80 -0.92 8.35
CA GLU A 18 10.93 -1.83 8.22
C GLU A 18 10.97 -2.86 9.36
N ASN A 19 10.70 -2.43 10.60
CA ASN A 19 10.59 -3.34 11.74
C ASN A 19 9.44 -4.35 11.55
N ALA A 20 8.27 -3.88 11.11
CA ALA A 20 7.13 -4.77 10.82
C ALA A 20 7.44 -5.75 9.67
N HIS A 21 8.13 -5.29 8.62
CA HIS A 21 8.57 -6.12 7.50
C HIS A 21 9.52 -7.24 7.93
N GLN A 22 10.50 -6.93 8.80
CA GLN A 22 11.41 -7.94 9.33
C GLN A 22 10.67 -9.01 10.13
N LEU A 23 9.75 -8.60 11.01
CA LEU A 23 8.96 -9.52 11.81
C LEU A 23 8.00 -10.36 10.94
N LEU A 24 7.31 -9.72 9.98
CA LEU A 24 6.40 -10.35 9.04
C LEU A 24 7.11 -11.39 8.17
N THR A 25 8.29 -11.04 7.63
CA THR A 25 9.10 -11.95 6.82
C THR A 25 9.57 -13.14 7.65
N ARG A 26 10.00 -12.91 8.90
CA ARG A 26 10.35 -13.99 9.82
C ARG A 26 9.18 -14.92 10.11
N HIS A 27 7.97 -14.40 10.33
CA HIS A 27 6.79 -15.25 10.52
C HIS A 27 6.44 -16.04 9.26
N PHE A 28 6.59 -15.42 8.09
CA PHE A 28 6.37 -16.05 6.80
C PHE A 28 7.33 -17.22 6.58
N GLU A 29 8.64 -17.00 6.73
CA GLU A 29 9.70 -17.99 6.51
C GLU A 29 9.66 -19.16 7.50
N ASN A 30 9.21 -18.92 8.73
CA ASN A 30 9.05 -19.96 9.75
C ASN A 30 7.66 -20.60 9.74
N GLU A 31 6.84 -20.32 8.72
CA GLU A 31 5.47 -20.83 8.56
C GLU A 31 4.58 -20.62 9.80
N LYS A 32 4.81 -19.52 10.52
CA LYS A 32 3.98 -19.12 11.66
C LYS A 32 2.68 -18.48 11.16
N VAL A 33 1.82 -19.31 10.57
CA VAL A 33 0.63 -18.88 9.80
C VAL A 33 -0.24 -17.88 10.55
N ASN A 34 -0.57 -18.16 11.82
CA ASN A 34 -1.44 -17.28 12.60
C ASN A 34 -0.76 -15.93 12.89
N ASP A 35 0.46 -15.95 13.43
CA ASP A 35 1.23 -14.73 13.74
C ASP A 35 1.44 -13.88 12.47
N TYR A 36 1.80 -14.53 11.35
CA TYR A 36 1.93 -13.88 10.05
C TYR A 36 0.63 -13.16 9.67
N CYS A 37 -0.51 -13.83 9.76
CA CYS A 37 -1.79 -13.26 9.32
C CYS A 37 -2.26 -12.13 10.25
N GLN A 38 -2.02 -12.22 11.55
CA GLN A 38 -2.33 -11.14 12.50
C GLN A 38 -1.55 -9.87 12.15
N LEU A 39 -0.25 -10.00 11.84
CA LEU A 39 0.59 -8.88 11.46
C LEU A 39 0.29 -8.36 10.04
N ALA A 40 0.20 -9.25 9.04
CA ALA A 40 -0.05 -8.91 7.63
C ALA A 40 -1.44 -8.29 7.38
N LEU A 41 -2.34 -8.38 8.36
CA LEU A 41 -3.66 -7.75 8.35
C LEU A 41 -3.79 -6.59 9.34
N GLY A 42 -2.68 -6.11 9.90
CA GLY A 42 -2.65 -4.91 10.74
C GLY A 42 -3.37 -5.06 12.09
N ILE A 43 -3.53 -6.29 12.58
CA ILE A 43 -4.24 -6.59 13.84
C ILE A 43 -3.29 -6.48 15.03
N GLU A 44 -2.10 -7.09 14.92
CA GLU A 44 -1.09 -7.04 15.97
C GLU A 44 -0.37 -5.68 15.97
N MET A 45 0.05 -5.21 14.80
CA MET A 45 0.65 -3.90 14.61
C MET A 45 0.10 -3.23 13.35
N PRO A 46 -0.38 -1.97 13.41
CA PRO A 46 -0.87 -1.24 12.24
C PRO A 46 0.15 -1.19 11.09
N GLU A 47 1.43 -1.09 11.42
CA GLU A 47 2.57 -1.06 10.50
C GLU A 47 2.66 -2.30 9.59
N GLY A 48 2.03 -3.41 9.96
CA GLY A 48 1.97 -4.58 9.08
C GLY A 48 1.00 -4.39 7.91
N ASN A 49 -0.08 -3.61 8.11
CA ASN A 49 -1.04 -3.27 7.07
C ASN A 49 -1.93 -2.08 7.51
N TYR A 50 -1.54 -0.86 7.15
CA TYR A 50 -2.29 0.34 7.49
C TYR A 50 -3.67 0.34 6.85
N SER A 51 -3.78 -0.10 5.59
CA SER A 51 -5.07 -0.16 4.88
C SER A 51 -6.08 -1.04 5.60
N ALA A 52 -5.64 -2.16 6.19
CA ALA A 52 -6.51 -3.04 6.96
C ALA A 52 -6.81 -2.51 8.36
N SER A 53 -5.79 -1.94 9.04
CA SER A 53 -5.91 -1.45 10.41
C SER A 53 -6.90 -0.28 10.51
N GLU A 54 -6.79 0.71 9.61
CA GLU A 54 -7.60 1.94 9.60
C GLU A 54 -9.10 1.69 9.42
N HIS A 55 -9.46 0.62 8.73
CA HIS A 55 -10.84 0.26 8.42
C HIS A 55 -11.33 -1.00 9.16
N PHE A 56 -10.51 -1.49 10.11
CA PHE A 56 -10.77 -2.71 10.88
C PHE A 56 -11.12 -3.91 9.97
N LEU A 57 -10.40 -4.04 8.85
CA LEU A 57 -10.64 -5.08 7.84
C LEU A 57 -9.99 -6.39 8.24
N GLY A 58 -8.84 -6.37 8.94
CA GLY A 58 -8.13 -7.59 9.34
C GLY A 58 -9.01 -8.59 10.09
N PRO A 59 -9.71 -8.18 11.17
CA PRO A 59 -10.62 -9.07 11.88
C PRO A 59 -11.81 -9.55 11.03
N LYS A 60 -12.29 -8.72 10.08
CA LYS A 60 -13.37 -9.12 9.15
C LYS A 60 -12.91 -10.15 8.12
N VAL A 61 -11.68 -10.03 7.63
CA VAL A 61 -11.06 -11.03 6.76
C VAL A 61 -10.94 -12.36 7.51
N LEU A 62 -10.39 -12.36 8.73
CA LEU A 62 -10.19 -13.60 9.51
C LEU A 62 -11.48 -14.21 10.06
N SER A 63 -12.55 -13.42 10.25
CA SER A 63 -13.85 -13.96 10.62
C SER A 63 -14.56 -14.65 9.45
N SER A 64 -14.19 -14.31 8.22
CA SER A 64 -14.84 -14.78 6.99
C SER A 64 -13.97 -15.72 6.16
N SER A 65 -12.72 -15.92 6.56
CA SER A 65 -11.75 -16.76 5.86
C SER A 65 -10.69 -17.28 6.84
N PRO A 66 -10.26 -18.55 6.69
CA PRO A 66 -9.21 -19.09 7.54
C PRO A 66 -7.87 -18.39 7.26
N ALA A 67 -7.03 -18.26 8.30
CA ALA A 67 -5.69 -17.68 8.19
C ALA A 67 -4.83 -18.36 7.11
N SER A 68 -4.99 -19.67 6.91
CA SER A 68 -4.29 -20.41 5.85
C SER A 68 -4.55 -19.87 4.44
N SER A 69 -5.75 -19.34 4.16
CA SER A 69 -6.04 -18.75 2.84
C SER A 69 -5.34 -17.41 2.65
N VAL A 70 -5.19 -16.61 3.71
CA VAL A 70 -4.41 -15.35 3.68
C VAL A 70 -2.93 -15.68 3.49
N PHE A 71 -2.41 -16.68 4.20
CA PHE A 71 -1.05 -17.17 4.04
C PHE A 71 -0.78 -17.74 2.63
N GLN A 72 -1.76 -18.41 2.03
CA GLN A 72 -1.68 -18.88 0.65
C GLN A 72 -1.65 -17.72 -0.34
N LEU A 73 -2.47 -16.67 -0.14
CA LEU A 73 -2.39 -15.45 -0.92
C LEU A 73 -0.99 -14.83 -0.82
N ALA A 74 -0.46 -14.67 0.39
CA ALA A 74 0.89 -14.17 0.63
C ALA A 74 1.96 -14.98 -0.12
N SER A 75 1.86 -16.30 -0.10
CA SER A 75 2.77 -17.18 -0.83
C SER A 75 2.74 -16.97 -2.34
N LYS A 76 1.53 -16.78 -2.90
CA LYS A 76 1.35 -16.45 -4.33
C LYS A 76 1.89 -15.06 -4.67
N LEU A 77 1.70 -14.08 -3.78
CA LEU A 77 2.23 -12.73 -3.97
C LEU A 77 3.76 -12.69 -3.90
N LYS A 78 4.37 -13.40 -2.94
CA LYS A 78 5.83 -13.50 -2.83
C LYS A 78 6.48 -14.13 -4.07
N SER A 79 5.78 -15.07 -4.70
CA SER A 79 6.22 -15.77 -5.90
C SER A 79 5.71 -15.15 -7.21
N ALA A 80 5.04 -13.98 -7.15
CA ALA A 80 4.60 -13.29 -8.33
C ALA A 80 5.81 -12.83 -9.16
N PRO A 81 5.84 -13.11 -10.48
CA PRO A 81 7.03 -12.81 -11.29
C PRO A 81 7.21 -11.32 -11.57
N ASP A 82 6.12 -10.56 -11.55
CA ASP A 82 6.12 -9.12 -11.76
C ASP A 82 4.83 -8.49 -11.21
N VAL A 83 4.79 -7.16 -11.20
CA VAL A 83 3.70 -6.36 -10.64
C VAL A 83 2.34 -6.55 -11.35
N ASN A 84 2.32 -6.96 -12.62
CA ASN A 84 1.08 -7.19 -13.38
C ASN A 84 0.27 -8.35 -12.80
N HIS A 85 0.93 -9.25 -12.07
CA HIS A 85 0.31 -10.41 -11.45
C HIS A 85 -0.34 -10.08 -10.10
N VAL A 86 0.06 -9.00 -9.43
CA VAL A 86 -0.42 -8.66 -8.08
C VAL A 86 -1.94 -8.43 -8.05
N PRO A 87 -2.55 -7.57 -8.88
CA PRO A 87 -4.00 -7.34 -8.83
C PRO A 87 -4.81 -8.61 -9.10
N LYS A 88 -4.39 -9.39 -10.10
CA LYS A 88 -5.06 -10.65 -10.46
C LYS A 88 -4.98 -11.67 -9.31
N THR A 89 -3.81 -11.80 -8.69
CA THR A 89 -3.58 -12.73 -7.58
C THR A 89 -4.47 -12.40 -6.38
N ILE A 90 -4.63 -11.12 -6.05
CA ILE A 90 -5.53 -10.63 -5.00
C ILE A 90 -6.99 -10.90 -5.37
N TYR A 91 -7.39 -10.61 -6.61
CA TYR A 91 -8.77 -10.82 -7.04
C TYR A 91 -9.16 -12.30 -7.04
N ASP A 92 -8.30 -13.16 -7.60
CA ASP A 92 -8.53 -14.60 -7.70
C ASP A 92 -8.54 -15.30 -6.34
N SER A 93 -7.95 -14.71 -5.29
CA SER A 93 -7.99 -15.31 -3.95
C SER A 93 -9.39 -15.26 -3.33
N ASN A 94 -10.27 -14.39 -3.85
CA ASN A 94 -11.67 -14.28 -3.45
C ASN A 94 -11.87 -14.23 -1.92
N LEU A 95 -11.00 -13.48 -1.24
CA LEU A 95 -11.03 -13.32 0.22
C LEU A 95 -11.98 -12.16 0.57
N PRO A 96 -13.10 -12.42 1.27
CA PRO A 96 -14.02 -11.36 1.67
C PRO A 96 -13.31 -10.26 2.45
N TYR A 97 -13.67 -9.00 2.18
CA TYR A 97 -13.10 -7.80 2.79
C TYR A 97 -11.62 -7.51 2.46
N LEU A 98 -10.91 -8.41 1.79
CA LEU A 98 -9.54 -8.18 1.32
C LEU A 98 -9.58 -7.52 -0.05
N ARG A 99 -9.38 -6.20 -0.07
CA ARG A 99 -9.32 -5.39 -1.29
C ARG A 99 -7.89 -5.25 -1.79
N ILE A 100 -7.74 -4.64 -2.97
CA ILE A 100 -6.41 -4.35 -3.55
C ILE A 100 -5.51 -3.57 -2.60
N SER A 101 -6.06 -2.62 -1.81
CA SER A 101 -5.31 -1.84 -0.83
C SER A 101 -4.63 -2.74 0.20
N VAL A 102 -5.39 -3.66 0.81
CA VAL A 102 -4.87 -4.63 1.79
C VAL A 102 -3.90 -5.61 1.12
N GLY A 103 -4.27 -6.21 -0.02
CA GLY A 103 -3.47 -7.25 -0.67
C GLY A 103 -2.16 -6.75 -1.28
N SER A 104 -2.15 -5.55 -1.87
CA SER A 104 -0.93 -4.93 -2.41
C SER A 104 0.02 -4.49 -1.31
N GLU A 105 -0.51 -4.16 -0.13
CA GLU A 105 0.30 -3.90 1.06
C GLU A 105 0.97 -5.17 1.58
N ILE A 106 0.27 -6.33 1.57
CA ILE A 106 0.89 -7.63 1.84
C ILE A 106 2.03 -7.90 0.83
N ALA A 107 1.81 -7.62 -0.46
CA ALA A 107 2.83 -7.81 -1.50
C ALA A 107 4.07 -6.93 -1.26
N MET A 108 3.87 -5.63 -1.02
CA MET A 108 4.96 -4.69 -0.71
C MET A 108 5.72 -5.12 0.55
N MET A 109 5.02 -5.51 1.61
CA MET A 109 5.65 -5.96 2.85
C MET A 109 6.44 -7.26 2.69
N LEU A 110 6.21 -8.07 1.65
CA LEU A 110 7.01 -9.26 1.34
C LEU A 110 8.21 -8.95 0.44
N ASN A 111 8.03 -8.08 -0.57
CA ASN A 111 9.06 -7.70 -1.55
C ASN A 111 9.05 -6.16 -1.77
N PRO A 112 9.58 -5.35 -0.84
CA PRO A 112 9.38 -3.90 -0.80
C PRO A 112 10.20 -3.10 -1.83
N ASN A 113 11.01 -3.78 -2.64
CA ASN A 113 11.73 -3.21 -3.77
C ASN A 113 11.06 -3.48 -5.12
N GLU A 114 10.08 -4.39 -5.16
CA GLU A 114 9.44 -4.83 -6.41
C GLU A 114 7.97 -4.45 -6.46
N PHE A 115 7.28 -4.49 -5.32
CA PHE A 115 5.84 -4.21 -5.26
C PHE A 115 5.56 -2.99 -4.39
N TRP A 116 4.48 -2.29 -4.73
CA TRP A 116 4.00 -1.11 -4.00
C TRP A 116 2.57 -1.31 -3.50
N VAL A 117 2.13 -0.38 -2.66
CA VAL A 117 0.76 -0.33 -2.14
C VAL A 117 -0.14 0.41 -3.13
N GLY A 118 -1.35 -0.11 -3.34
CA GLY A 118 -2.42 0.51 -4.12
C GLY A 118 -3.55 0.99 -3.23
N ASN A 119 -3.34 2.12 -2.55
CA ASN A 119 -4.30 2.72 -1.63
C ASN A 119 -4.57 4.20 -1.98
N VAL A 120 -5.44 4.86 -1.22
CA VAL A 120 -5.82 6.26 -1.49
C VAL A 120 -4.62 7.21 -1.45
N ARG A 121 -3.63 6.98 -0.58
CA ARG A 121 -2.44 7.85 -0.39
C ARG A 121 -1.52 7.81 -1.59
N THR A 122 -1.23 6.60 -2.07
CA THR A 122 -0.39 6.34 -3.24
C THR A 122 -1.06 6.85 -4.52
N ILE A 123 -2.37 6.59 -4.68
CA ILE A 123 -3.15 7.13 -5.80
C ILE A 123 -3.18 8.66 -5.76
N TYR A 124 -3.46 9.27 -4.60
CA TYR A 124 -3.51 10.71 -4.48
C TYR A 124 -2.18 11.37 -4.86
N THR A 125 -1.07 10.82 -4.36
CA THR A 125 0.27 11.31 -4.71
C THR A 125 0.55 11.16 -6.20
N HIS A 126 0.19 10.03 -6.81
CA HIS A 126 0.27 9.84 -8.26
C HIS A 126 -0.54 10.89 -9.02
N LEU A 127 -1.75 11.23 -8.57
CA LEU A 127 -2.59 12.25 -9.20
C LEU A 127 -1.97 13.66 -9.09
N ILE A 128 -1.36 14.01 -7.95
CA ILE A 128 -0.63 15.28 -7.82
C ILE A 128 0.51 15.35 -8.85
N ILE A 129 1.28 14.27 -9.00
CA ILE A 129 2.38 14.20 -9.97
C ILE A 129 1.85 14.30 -11.41
N LYS A 130 0.80 13.51 -11.73
CA LYS A 130 0.12 13.52 -13.03
C LYS A 130 -0.35 14.93 -13.42
N HIS A 131 -0.88 15.67 -12.45
CA HIS A 131 -1.37 17.04 -12.64
C HIS A 131 -0.32 18.12 -12.33
N LYS A 132 0.97 17.76 -12.32
CA LYS A 132 2.11 18.68 -12.16
C LYS A 132 2.02 19.56 -10.90
N GLY A 133 1.50 19.02 -9.80
CA GLY A 133 1.32 19.74 -8.54
C GLY A 133 -0.03 20.45 -8.38
N ASN A 134 -0.95 20.35 -9.35
CA ASN A 134 -2.27 20.95 -9.22
C ASN A 134 -3.19 20.12 -8.29
N ILE A 135 -3.28 20.56 -7.03
CA ILE A 135 -4.06 19.92 -5.97
C ILE A 135 -5.56 19.90 -6.29
N SER A 136 -6.11 20.95 -6.92
CA SER A 136 -7.54 20.98 -7.28
C SER A 136 -7.88 19.87 -8.26
N LEU A 137 -7.10 19.75 -9.33
CA LEU A 137 -7.30 18.70 -10.35
C LEU A 137 -7.08 17.30 -9.78
N ALA A 138 -6.09 17.13 -8.89
CA ALA A 138 -5.88 15.86 -8.20
C ALA A 138 -7.09 15.48 -7.32
N ASN A 139 -7.68 16.43 -6.60
CA ASN A 139 -8.88 16.22 -5.78
C ASN A 139 -10.12 15.90 -6.62
N GLU A 140 -10.32 16.63 -7.72
CA GLU A 140 -11.41 16.39 -8.68
C GLU A 140 -11.32 14.99 -9.28
N GLU A 141 -10.14 14.55 -9.70
CA GLU A 141 -9.94 13.20 -10.24
C GLU A 141 -10.08 12.13 -9.14
N LEU A 142 -9.55 12.36 -7.94
CA LEU A 142 -9.67 11.42 -6.82
C LEU A 142 -11.15 11.15 -6.47
N ALA A 143 -12.01 12.17 -6.57
CA ALA A 143 -13.45 12.03 -6.32
C ALA A 143 -14.14 11.04 -7.28
N LEU A 144 -13.58 10.80 -8.47
CA LEU A 144 -14.10 9.81 -9.43
C LEU A 144 -13.86 8.36 -8.95
N TYR A 145 -12.90 8.16 -8.04
CA TYR A 145 -12.50 6.86 -7.52
C TYR A 145 -13.06 6.55 -6.13
N LYS A 146 -13.59 7.54 -5.42
CA LYS A 146 -14.30 7.30 -4.15
C LYS A 146 -15.45 6.33 -4.37
N GLU A 147 -15.65 5.42 -3.42
CA GLU A 147 -16.73 4.44 -3.50
C GLU A 147 -18.05 5.17 -3.77
N PRO A 148 -18.86 4.69 -4.72
CA PRO A 148 -20.19 5.24 -4.92
C PRO A 148 -21.01 5.01 -3.64
N GLU A 149 -22.05 5.85 -3.44
CA GLU A 149 -22.95 5.74 -2.28
C GLU A 149 -23.42 4.29 -2.03
N PRO A 150 -23.76 3.91 -0.77
CA PRO A 150 -24.13 2.54 -0.38
C PRO A 150 -25.19 1.86 -1.28
N ASN A 151 -25.96 2.64 -2.03
CA ASN A 151 -27.06 2.21 -2.90
C ASN A 151 -26.69 2.21 -4.40
N LYS A 152 -25.43 2.47 -4.76
CA LYS A 152 -24.93 2.58 -6.15
C LYS A 152 -23.64 1.78 -6.34
N SER A 153 -23.60 0.51 -5.92
CA SER A 153 -22.39 -0.30 -6.11
C SER A 153 -22.04 -0.47 -7.59
N ARG A 154 -20.76 -0.27 -7.94
CA ARG A 154 -20.24 -0.63 -9.26
C ARG A 154 -20.23 -2.16 -9.38
N PRO A 155 -20.43 -2.74 -10.58
CA PRO A 155 -20.19 -4.16 -10.79
C PRO A 155 -18.75 -4.51 -10.37
N SER A 156 -18.58 -5.60 -9.63
CA SER A 156 -17.27 -6.01 -9.05
C SER A 156 -16.15 -6.11 -10.09
N LYS A 157 -16.48 -6.53 -11.32
CA LYS A 157 -15.52 -6.60 -12.45
C LYS A 157 -15.05 -5.21 -12.91
N MET A 158 -15.95 -4.23 -12.96
CA MET A 158 -15.63 -2.86 -13.34
C MET A 158 -14.78 -2.19 -12.25
N GLU A 159 -15.14 -2.39 -10.99
CA GLU A 159 -14.34 -1.96 -9.84
C GLU A 159 -12.93 -2.55 -9.90
N TYR A 160 -12.80 -3.85 -10.13
CA TYR A 160 -11.51 -4.52 -10.29
C TYR A 160 -10.66 -3.91 -11.42
N GLN A 161 -11.24 -3.67 -12.61
CA GLN A 161 -10.50 -3.09 -13.74
C GLN A 161 -9.95 -1.71 -13.42
N ILE A 162 -10.77 -0.84 -12.82
CA ILE A 162 -10.34 0.52 -12.43
C ILE A 162 -9.16 0.45 -11.45
N TRP A 163 -9.30 -0.35 -10.40
CA TRP A 163 -8.26 -0.49 -9.37
C TRP A 163 -6.99 -1.14 -9.91
N ARG A 164 -7.11 -2.14 -10.79
CA ARG A 164 -5.96 -2.75 -11.48
C ARG A 164 -5.22 -1.72 -12.32
N ASP A 165 -5.93 -0.98 -13.16
CA ASP A 165 -5.31 -0.04 -14.10
C ASP A 165 -4.64 1.11 -13.33
N LEU A 166 -5.27 1.61 -12.27
CA LEU A 166 -4.66 2.57 -11.34
C LEU A 166 -3.41 2.01 -10.68
N TYR A 167 -3.49 0.79 -10.11
CA TYR A 167 -2.35 0.18 -9.43
C TYR A 167 -1.12 0.08 -10.34
N LEU A 168 -1.33 -0.36 -11.58
CA LEU A 168 -0.25 -0.53 -12.56
C LEU A 168 0.30 0.80 -13.10
N SER A 169 -0.42 1.92 -12.96
CA SER A 169 0.06 3.23 -13.40
C SER A 169 0.90 3.97 -12.35
N LEU A 170 1.04 3.44 -11.12
CA LEU A 170 1.70 4.14 -10.02
C LEU A 170 3.24 4.15 -10.14
N GLU A 171 3.84 3.15 -10.80
CA GLU A 171 5.28 2.86 -10.72
C GLU A 171 6.16 4.09 -10.97
N SER A 172 5.99 4.75 -12.12
CA SER A 172 6.83 5.88 -12.50
C SER A 172 6.74 7.04 -11.51
N SER A 173 5.55 7.27 -10.96
CA SER A 173 5.31 8.32 -9.96
C SER A 173 5.98 7.97 -8.63
N LEU A 174 5.90 6.69 -8.21
CA LEU A 174 6.53 6.25 -6.97
C LEU A 174 8.06 6.26 -7.06
N ILE A 175 8.64 5.84 -8.20
CA ILE A 175 10.09 5.93 -8.43
C ILE A 175 10.56 7.39 -8.41
N GLN A 176 9.84 8.27 -9.11
CA GLN A 176 10.13 9.71 -9.09
C GLN A 176 10.09 10.26 -7.65
N LEU A 177 9.03 9.91 -6.90
CA LEU A 177 8.84 10.33 -5.53
C LEU A 177 9.96 9.84 -4.61
N THR A 178 10.36 8.57 -4.73
CA THR A 178 11.45 7.98 -3.96
C THR A 178 12.74 8.76 -4.17
N ASN A 179 13.10 9.06 -5.42
CA ASN A 179 14.32 9.83 -5.72
C ASN A 179 14.25 11.24 -5.11
N MET A 180 13.13 11.94 -5.27
CA MET A 180 12.93 13.26 -4.64
C MET A 180 13.04 13.20 -3.11
N GLY A 181 12.43 12.19 -2.48
CA GLY A 181 12.48 12.03 -1.02
C GLY A 181 13.89 11.70 -0.51
N ARG A 182 14.71 10.99 -1.29
CA ARG A 182 16.12 10.75 -0.96
C ARG A 182 16.91 12.04 -0.98
N ASP A 183 16.76 12.85 -2.02
CA ASP A 183 17.44 14.14 -2.15
C ASP A 183 17.07 15.09 -0.99
N ILE A 184 15.79 15.10 -0.59
CA ILE A 184 15.31 15.91 0.56
C ILE A 184 15.92 15.39 1.87
N ALA A 185 15.88 14.08 2.13
CA ALA A 185 16.47 13.50 3.34
C ALA A 185 17.97 13.80 3.45
N GLU A 186 18.71 13.66 2.34
CA GLU A 186 20.14 13.98 2.30
C GLU A 186 20.40 15.46 2.61
N SER A 187 19.60 16.37 2.02
CA SER A 187 19.72 17.81 2.28
C SER A 187 19.48 18.20 3.74
N GLU A 188 18.70 17.39 4.47
CA GLU A 188 18.43 17.56 5.90
C GLU A 188 19.36 16.75 6.81
N GLY A 189 20.36 16.05 6.24
CA GLY A 189 21.30 15.22 6.98
C GLY A 189 20.66 13.97 7.60
N LEU A 190 19.61 13.44 6.97
CA LEU A 190 18.88 12.25 7.40
C LEU A 190 19.13 11.08 6.45
N GLU A 191 19.07 9.86 6.99
CA GLU A 191 19.16 8.65 6.20
C GLU A 191 17.82 8.34 5.53
N SER A 192 17.86 8.08 4.22
CA SER A 192 16.68 7.71 3.44
C SER A 192 16.43 6.20 3.47
N GLY A 193 15.18 5.80 3.22
CA GLY A 193 14.81 4.39 3.16
C GLY A 193 15.49 3.64 2.02
N SER A 194 16.12 2.50 2.35
CA SER A 194 16.78 1.63 1.37
C SER A 194 15.79 0.83 0.52
N LYS A 195 14.60 0.56 1.04
CA LYS A 195 13.53 -0.20 0.35
C LYS A 195 12.65 0.73 -0.47
N CYS A 196 12.75 0.65 -1.80
CA CYS A 196 12.22 1.67 -2.72
C CYS A 196 10.74 1.99 -2.52
N PHE A 197 9.86 0.98 -2.55
CA PHE A 197 8.41 1.21 -2.48
C PHE A 197 7.88 1.33 -1.06
N MET A 198 8.61 0.83 -0.07
CA MET A 198 8.31 1.12 1.35
C MET A 198 8.64 2.59 1.71
N TRP A 199 9.73 3.13 1.15
CA TRP A 199 10.05 4.55 1.27
C TRP A 199 8.99 5.41 0.56
N ALA A 200 8.56 4.99 -0.63
CA ALA A 200 7.47 5.66 -1.35
C ALA A 200 6.17 5.69 -0.55
N ASP A 201 5.79 4.57 0.10
CA ASP A 201 4.59 4.48 0.96
C ASP A 201 4.62 5.49 2.12
N ALA A 202 5.78 5.63 2.78
CA ALA A 202 5.99 6.61 3.84
C ALA A 202 5.85 8.06 3.33
N LEU A 203 6.44 8.36 2.16
CA LEU A 203 6.32 9.68 1.52
C LEU A 203 4.87 9.98 1.12
N CYS A 204 4.18 9.02 0.51
CA CYS A 204 2.77 9.16 0.14
C CYS A 204 1.88 9.42 1.36
N SER A 205 2.20 8.80 2.50
CA SER A 205 1.47 9.01 3.74
C SER A 205 1.63 10.43 4.28
N GLU A 206 2.84 10.97 4.29
CA GLU A 206 3.10 12.34 4.71
C GLU A 206 2.51 13.37 3.73
N ILE A 207 2.61 13.10 2.42
CA ILE A 207 1.99 13.95 1.38
C ILE A 207 0.48 14.00 1.58
N TYR A 208 -0.16 12.84 1.77
CA TYR A 208 -1.59 12.79 2.01
C TYR A 208 -1.97 13.59 3.26
N ALA A 209 -1.27 13.38 4.38
CA ALA A 209 -1.51 14.15 5.61
C ALA A 209 -1.29 15.66 5.49
N THR A 210 -0.40 16.08 4.58
CA THR A 210 -0.08 17.51 4.37
C THR A 210 -1.15 18.22 3.53
N TYR A 211 -1.73 17.53 2.55
CA TYR A 211 -2.60 18.14 1.53
C TYR A 211 -4.08 17.77 1.66
N THR A 212 -4.47 16.98 2.67
CA THR A 212 -5.87 16.65 2.99
C THR A 212 -6.20 16.97 4.44
#